data_AF-A0A6N7VMR0-F1
#
_entry.id   AF-A0A6N7VMR0-F1
#
_cell.length_a   1.000
_cell.length_b   1.000
_cell.length_c   1.000
_cell.angle_alpha   90.00
_cell.angle_beta   90.00
_cell.angle_gamma   90.00
#
_symmetry.space_group_name_H-M   'P 1'
#
loop_
_entity.id
_entity.type
_entity.pdbx_description
1 polymer ?
#
loop_
_entity_poly.entity_id
_entity_poly.type
_entity_poly.pdbx_seq_one_letter_code
_entity_poly.pdbx_strand_id
1 'polypeptide(L)'
;MKYIDHKVIKTAIGTFISIYLADLLGIKFGVTAGIVTIISIQATKKESLKIALERFIASLVGLFIAVISFECFGYTPFIFGIFVLIFMPVCLKFNLFQGFLATVVLATHILSLGTVSLDIVKNEIYILLLGIVVALVLNSYMPDMKKELREKKKNIDTLMKTLFNYFGDVLITGSVFVDEEILFKELKKELDTARDIAFKEYNNDIFSSSREEVEFFQMKRNQYKVMLRMRNHFYRFYISSEHTHIISEFARKVSDSIGVDKLYQEVLIELERVRGVFESMPLPKTRVEFESRAMLFQFLNDIEEFLEIKRDYMKKVRGK
;
A
#
# COMPACT_ATOMS: atom_id res chain seq x y z
N MET A 1 -8.64 5.00 20.82
CA MET A 1 -7.34 4.58 20.24
C MET A 1 -7.11 3.10 20.54
N LYS A 2 -6.90 2.25 19.53
CA LYS A 2 -6.35 0.90 19.75
C LYS A 2 -4.83 0.99 19.59
N TYR A 3 -4.11 1.16 20.70
CA TYR A 3 -2.64 1.27 20.73
C TYR A 3 -1.91 -0.10 20.68
N ILE A 4 -2.65 -1.20 20.73
CA ILE A 4 -2.11 -2.55 20.68
C ILE A 4 -2.19 -3.04 19.23
N ASP A 5 -1.15 -2.73 18.45
CA ASP A 5 -0.93 -3.31 17.13
C ASP A 5 -0.25 -4.68 17.27
N HIS A 6 -0.49 -5.58 16.33
CA HIS A 6 0.20 -6.87 16.23
C HIS A 6 1.72 -6.71 16.28
N LYS A 7 2.26 -5.61 15.74
CA LYS A 7 3.70 -5.30 15.82
C LYS A 7 4.17 -5.16 17.27
N VAL A 8 3.43 -4.44 18.12
CA VAL A 8 3.82 -4.20 19.53
C VAL A 8 3.91 -5.51 20.30
N ILE A 9 2.90 -6.38 20.13
CA ILE A 9 2.87 -7.70 20.78
C ILE A 9 4.04 -8.56 20.30
N LYS A 10 4.26 -8.63 18.98
CA LYS A 10 5.39 -9.38 18.40
C LYS A 10 6.74 -8.87 18.91
N THR A 11 6.90 -7.56 19.02
CA THR A 11 8.12 -6.95 19.55
C THR A 11 8.37 -7.37 20.98
N ALA A 12 7.36 -7.28 21.87
CA ALA A 12 7.51 -7.70 23.26
C ALA A 12 7.85 -9.20 23.38
N ILE A 13 7.09 -10.05 22.68
CA ILE A 13 7.29 -11.50 22.68
C ILE A 13 8.66 -11.87 22.10
N GLY A 14 9.05 -11.28 20.97
CA GLY A 14 10.34 -11.55 20.33
C GLY A 14 11.52 -11.14 21.18
N THR A 15 11.40 -10.00 21.87
CA THR A 15 12.42 -9.54 22.82
C THR A 15 12.60 -10.56 23.94
N PHE A 16 11.50 -10.96 24.58
CA PHE A 16 11.51 -11.97 25.65
C PHE A 16 12.12 -13.29 25.17
N ILE A 17 11.65 -13.81 24.03
CA ILE A 17 12.15 -15.07 23.46
C ILE A 17 13.65 -14.98 23.17
N SER A 18 14.13 -13.87 22.63
CA SER A 18 15.54 -13.73 22.27
C SER A 18 16.45 -13.66 23.48
N ILE A 19 16.05 -12.94 24.53
CA ILE A 19 16.81 -12.89 25.79
C ILE A 19 16.82 -14.28 26.43
N TYR A 20 15.65 -14.91 26.53
CA TYR A 20 15.52 -16.24 27.14
C TYR A 20 16.33 -17.30 26.39
N LEU A 21 16.29 -17.30 25.05
CA LEU A 21 17.08 -18.22 24.23
C LEU A 21 18.58 -17.91 24.32
N ALA A 22 18.98 -16.64 24.44
CA ALA A 22 20.38 -16.29 24.63
C ALA A 22 20.93 -16.88 25.94
N ASP A 23 20.17 -16.77 27.03
CA ASP A 23 20.53 -17.34 28.33
C ASP A 23 20.64 -18.87 28.25
N LEU A 24 19.68 -19.53 27.59
CA LEU A 24 19.68 -20.99 27.43
C LEU A 24 20.84 -21.50 26.57
N LEU A 25 21.26 -20.73 25.57
CA LEU A 25 22.39 -21.03 24.69
C LEU A 25 23.74 -20.59 25.26
N GLY A 26 23.76 -19.94 26.43
CA GLY A 26 24.99 -19.42 27.05
C GLY A 26 25.63 -18.25 26.29
N ILE A 27 24.84 -17.53 25.48
CA ILE A 27 25.31 -16.35 24.74
C ILE A 27 25.44 -15.17 25.73
N LYS A 28 26.64 -14.60 25.83
CA LYS A 28 26.90 -13.45 26.70
C LYS A 28 26.23 -12.20 26.12
N PHE A 29 25.85 -11.27 26.99
CA PHE A 29 25.11 -10.06 26.63
C PHE A 29 23.75 -10.36 25.95
N GLY A 30 23.03 -11.37 26.43
CA GLY A 30 21.73 -11.80 25.86
C GLY A 30 20.67 -10.70 25.75
N VAL A 31 20.70 -9.68 26.62
CA VAL A 31 19.86 -8.48 26.52
C VAL A 31 20.00 -7.80 25.14
N THR A 32 21.21 -7.78 24.58
CA THR A 32 21.48 -7.19 23.26
C THR A 32 20.81 -7.99 22.14
N ALA A 33 20.64 -9.30 22.26
CA ALA A 33 19.85 -10.09 21.31
C ALA A 33 18.38 -9.66 21.33
N GLY A 34 17.84 -9.36 22.52
CA GLY A 34 16.54 -8.72 22.69
C GLY A 34 16.45 -7.38 21.97
N ILE A 35 17.43 -6.48 22.18
CA ILE A 35 17.49 -5.17 21.50
C ILE A 35 17.53 -5.35 19.99
N VAL A 36 18.41 -6.21 19.47
CA VAL A 36 18.51 -6.53 18.03
C VAL A 36 17.16 -7.00 17.48
N THR A 37 16.43 -7.81 18.24
CA THR A 37 15.09 -8.28 17.85
C THR A 37 14.08 -7.14 17.74
N ILE A 38 14.05 -6.25 18.73
CA ILE A 38 13.14 -5.08 18.74
C ILE A 38 13.29 -4.29 17.45
N ILE A 39 14.52 -3.97 17.10
CA ILE A 39 14.84 -3.12 15.94
C ILE A 39 14.82 -3.89 14.61
N SER A 40 14.71 -5.23 14.64
CA SER A 40 14.61 -6.09 13.45
C SER A 40 13.18 -6.48 13.10
N ILE A 41 12.22 -6.32 14.02
CA ILE A 41 10.79 -6.54 13.75
C ILE A 41 10.23 -5.39 12.91
N GLN A 42 9.84 -5.71 11.67
CA GLN A 42 9.34 -4.73 10.70
C GLN A 42 7.87 -4.90 10.39
N ALA A 43 7.28 -3.91 9.72
CA ALA A 43 5.87 -3.95 9.35
C ALA A 43 5.57 -4.95 8.22
N THR A 44 6.59 -5.32 7.42
CA THR A 44 6.42 -6.19 6.25
C THR A 44 7.50 -7.26 6.16
N LYS A 45 7.18 -8.42 5.57
CA LYS A 45 8.14 -9.54 5.42
C LYS A 45 9.35 -9.14 4.58
N LYS A 46 9.12 -8.45 3.46
CA LYS A 46 10.17 -8.01 2.54
C LYS A 46 11.13 -7.03 3.21
N GLU A 47 10.60 -6.06 3.95
CA GLU A 47 11.40 -5.10 4.70
C GLU A 47 12.20 -5.79 5.82
N SER A 48 11.60 -6.74 6.53
CA SER A 48 12.31 -7.55 7.52
C SER A 48 13.50 -8.29 6.92
N LEU A 49 13.34 -8.94 5.77
CA LEU A 49 14.44 -9.66 5.12
C LEU A 49 15.54 -8.71 4.65
N LYS A 50 15.16 -7.59 4.03
CA LYS A 50 16.10 -6.56 3.58
C LYS A 50 16.93 -6.03 4.75
N ILE A 51 16.25 -5.64 5.84
CA ILE A 51 16.90 -5.07 7.03
C ILE A 51 17.76 -6.12 7.74
N ALA A 52 17.32 -7.39 7.80
CA ALA A 52 18.13 -8.48 8.34
C ALA A 52 19.46 -8.63 7.57
N LEU A 53 19.42 -8.58 6.23
CA LEU A 53 20.61 -8.67 5.40
C LEU A 53 21.53 -7.46 5.57
N GLU A 54 20.98 -6.24 5.55
CA GLU A 54 21.74 -5.01 5.80
C GLU A 54 22.44 -5.07 7.16
N ARG A 55 21.74 -5.52 8.21
CA ARG A 55 22.28 -5.71 9.56
C ARG A 55 23.42 -6.72 9.59
N PHE A 56 23.21 -7.89 8.99
CA PHE A 56 24.22 -8.94 8.96
C PHE A 56 25.52 -8.46 8.30
N ILE A 57 25.42 -7.85 7.11
CA ILE A 57 26.59 -7.35 6.38
C ILE A 57 27.26 -6.19 7.14
N ALA A 58 26.48 -5.22 7.64
CA ALA A 58 27.01 -4.09 8.40
C ALA A 58 27.78 -4.57 9.64
N SER A 59 27.24 -5.54 10.36
CA SER A 59 27.86 -6.04 11.58
C SER A 59 29.13 -6.82 11.32
N LEU A 60 29.22 -7.59 10.24
CA LEU A 60 30.48 -8.22 9.85
C LEU A 60 31.56 -7.17 9.55
N VAL A 61 31.22 -6.17 8.74
CA VAL A 61 32.16 -5.10 8.37
C VAL A 61 32.54 -4.24 9.58
N GLY A 62 31.58 -3.85 10.40
CA GLY A 62 31.82 -2.98 11.55
C GLY A 62 32.52 -3.70 12.69
N LEU A 63 32.25 -4.99 12.95
CA LEU A 63 33.04 -5.77 13.90
C LEU A 63 34.50 -5.90 13.44
N PHE A 64 34.74 -6.10 12.13
CA PHE A 64 36.09 -6.11 11.59
C PHE A 64 36.83 -4.77 11.81
N ILE A 65 36.17 -3.64 11.51
CA ILE A 65 36.75 -2.31 11.75
C ILE A 65 36.95 -2.05 13.25
N ALA A 66 36.01 -2.46 14.11
CA ALA A 66 36.11 -2.32 15.56
C ALA A 66 37.31 -3.10 16.12
N VAL A 67 37.49 -4.35 15.71
CA VAL A 67 38.64 -5.18 16.12
C VAL A 67 39.95 -4.51 15.74
N ILE A 68 40.11 -4.05 14.50
CA ILE A 68 41.33 -3.33 14.07
C ILE A 68 41.53 -2.06 14.90
N SER A 69 40.47 -1.28 15.12
CA SER A 69 40.57 -0.02 15.86
C SER A 69 41.03 -0.24 17.29
N PHE A 70 40.44 -1.22 17.98
CA PHE A 70 40.77 -1.48 19.38
C PHE A 70 42.12 -2.17 19.57
N GLU A 71 42.48 -3.13 18.71
CA GLU A 71 43.78 -3.81 18.79
C GLU A 71 44.94 -2.87 18.46
N CYS A 72 44.78 -1.97 17.48
CA CYS A 72 45.86 -1.06 17.09
C CYS A 72 45.99 0.17 18.00
N PHE A 73 44.88 0.70 18.53
CA PHE A 73 44.87 2.01 19.21
C PHE A 73 44.38 1.97 20.66
N GLY A 74 43.92 0.81 21.14
CA GLY A 74 43.51 0.58 22.53
C GLY A 74 42.01 0.71 22.80
N TYR A 75 41.60 0.21 23.97
CA TYR A 75 40.21 0.06 24.39
C TYR A 75 39.72 1.28 25.19
N THR A 76 39.56 2.42 24.52
CA THR A 76 39.08 3.65 25.15
C THR A 76 37.85 4.24 24.46
N PRO A 77 37.01 5.02 25.17
CA PRO A 77 35.88 5.72 24.56
C PRO A 77 36.28 6.63 23.39
N PHE A 78 37.48 7.20 23.43
CA PHE A 78 38.02 8.02 22.35
C PHE A 78 38.20 7.20 21.06
N ILE A 79 38.81 6.02 21.15
CA ILE A 79 38.98 5.12 20.00
C ILE A 79 37.63 4.59 19.49
N PHE A 80 36.67 4.32 20.38
CA PHE A 80 35.31 3.99 19.98
C PHE A 80 34.64 5.11 19.17
N GLY A 81 34.84 6.38 19.55
CA GLY A 81 34.40 7.53 18.77
C GLY A 81 35.01 7.59 17.37
N ILE A 82 36.31 7.29 17.24
CA ILE A 82 36.99 7.18 15.94
C ILE A 82 36.41 6.03 15.11
N PHE A 83 36.19 4.86 15.71
CA PHE A 83 35.52 3.73 15.06
C PHE A 83 34.16 4.15 14.48
N VAL A 84 33.32 4.83 15.28
CA VAL A 84 32.00 5.31 14.82
C VAL A 84 32.14 6.30 13.66
N LEU A 85 33.09 7.23 13.74
CA LEU A 85 33.37 8.22 12.70
C LEU A 85 33.78 7.58 11.37
N ILE A 86 34.51 6.45 11.41
CA ILE A 86 34.92 5.70 10.21
C ILE A 86 33.78 4.80 9.71
N PHE A 87 33.11 4.08 10.62
CA PHE A 87 32.13 3.07 10.26
C PHE A 87 30.82 3.66 9.72
N MET A 88 30.41 4.84 10.21
CA MET A 88 29.18 5.49 9.74
C MET A 88 29.24 5.85 8.23
N PRO A 89 30.30 6.52 7.71
CA PRO A 89 30.48 6.73 6.27
C PRO A 89 30.48 5.44 5.45
N VAL A 90 31.07 4.35 5.97
CA VAL A 90 31.03 3.04 5.31
C VAL A 90 29.58 2.56 5.18
N CYS A 91 28.79 2.62 6.26
CA CYS A 91 27.38 2.26 6.22
C CYS A 91 26.58 3.09 5.20
N LEU A 92 26.82 4.40 5.14
CA LEU A 92 26.14 5.29 4.20
C LEU A 92 26.52 4.97 2.74
N LYS A 93 27.81 4.77 2.47
CA LYS A 93 28.33 4.47 1.13
C LYS A 93 27.78 3.16 0.56
N PHE A 94 27.59 2.15 1.41
CA PHE A 94 27.13 0.81 1.00
C PHE A 94 25.64 0.56 1.25
N ASN A 95 24.87 1.57 1.67
CA ASN A 95 23.44 1.45 2.02
C ASN A 95 23.17 0.41 3.12
N LEU A 96 24.02 0.36 4.14
CA LEU A 96 23.96 -0.58 5.27
C LEU A 96 23.56 0.10 6.59
N PHE A 97 22.98 1.31 6.53
CA PHE A 97 22.73 2.13 7.72
C PHE A 97 21.78 1.48 8.74
N GLN A 98 20.89 0.58 8.31
CA GLN A 98 20.03 -0.17 9.23
C GLN A 98 20.80 -1.08 10.20
N GLY A 99 22.02 -1.46 9.82
CA GLY A 99 22.93 -2.24 10.66
C GLY A 99 23.84 -1.42 11.56
N PHE A 100 23.92 -0.10 11.36
CA PHE A 100 24.83 0.77 12.11
C PHE A 100 24.60 0.68 13.63
N LEU A 101 23.38 0.95 14.09
CA LEU A 101 23.07 1.01 15.52
C LEU A 101 23.33 -0.32 16.24
N ALA A 102 22.93 -1.45 15.63
CA ALA A 102 23.20 -2.77 16.22
C ALA A 102 24.69 -3.02 16.34
N THR A 103 25.46 -2.74 15.29
CA THR A 103 26.90 -2.98 15.26
C THR A 103 27.66 -2.09 16.24
N VAL A 104 27.22 -0.85 16.43
CA VAL A 104 27.78 0.06 17.44
C VAL A 104 27.59 -0.52 18.84
N VAL A 105 26.43 -1.10 19.15
CA VAL A 105 26.19 -1.79 20.44
C VAL A 105 27.05 -3.05 20.57
N LEU A 106 27.22 -3.86 19.53
CA LEU A 106 28.14 -5.01 19.59
C LEU A 106 29.59 -4.57 19.86
N ALA A 107 30.02 -3.46 19.26
CA ALA A 107 31.35 -2.89 19.49
C ALA A 107 31.52 -2.34 20.93
N THR A 108 30.45 -1.92 21.62
CA THR A 108 30.57 -1.52 23.03
C THR A 108 30.81 -2.71 23.96
N HIS A 109 30.37 -3.92 23.61
CA HIS A 109 30.74 -5.12 24.37
C HIS A 109 32.25 -5.36 24.32
N ILE A 110 32.86 -5.23 23.13
CA ILE A 110 34.32 -5.35 22.95
C ILE A 110 35.04 -4.27 23.76
N LEU A 111 34.59 -3.02 23.68
CA LEU A 111 35.13 -1.92 24.50
C LEU A 111 35.04 -2.23 26.00
N SER A 112 33.88 -2.72 26.46
CA SER A 112 33.64 -3.03 27.87
C SER A 112 34.46 -4.19 28.39
N LEU A 113 34.78 -5.17 27.53
CA LEU A 113 35.62 -6.31 27.89
C LEU A 113 37.11 -5.93 27.93
N GLY A 114 37.51 -4.88 27.20
CA GLY A 114 38.90 -4.41 27.15
C GLY A 114 39.86 -5.37 26.45
N THR A 115 39.33 -6.35 25.70
CA THR A 115 40.09 -7.37 24.97
C THR A 115 39.26 -7.92 23.82
N VAL A 116 39.93 -8.49 22.81
CA VAL A 116 39.32 -9.19 21.68
C VAL A 116 39.88 -10.62 21.62
N SER A 117 38.98 -11.57 21.39
CA SER A 117 39.32 -12.95 21.06
C SER A 117 38.34 -13.48 20.01
N LEU A 118 38.70 -14.59 19.36
CA LEU A 118 37.80 -15.25 18.40
C LEU A 118 36.48 -15.65 19.05
N ASP A 119 36.48 -16.02 20.34
CA ASP A 119 35.25 -16.38 21.06
C ASP A 119 34.37 -15.17 21.34
N ILE A 120 34.95 -14.00 21.61
CA ILE A 120 34.21 -12.73 21.75
C ILE A 120 33.55 -12.38 20.41
N VAL A 121 34.29 -12.43 19.30
CA VAL A 121 33.74 -12.11 17.98
C VAL A 121 32.63 -13.09 17.59
N LYS A 122 32.81 -14.39 17.86
CA LYS A 122 31.75 -15.40 17.65
C LYS A 122 30.52 -15.10 18.50
N ASN A 123 30.69 -14.72 19.77
CA ASN A 123 29.59 -14.34 20.64
C ASN A 123 28.77 -13.19 20.05
N GLU A 124 29.43 -12.13 19.55
CA GLU A 124 28.72 -10.99 18.92
C GLU A 124 27.94 -11.41 17.67
N ILE A 125 28.50 -12.32 16.87
CA ILE A 125 27.79 -12.89 15.71
C ILE A 125 26.57 -13.70 16.16
N TYR A 126 26.67 -14.48 17.25
CA TYR A 126 25.54 -15.24 17.78
C TYR A 126 24.44 -14.35 18.35
N ILE A 127 24.79 -13.26 19.06
CA ILE A 127 23.82 -12.26 19.51
C ILE A 127 23.02 -11.71 18.32
N LEU A 128 23.74 -11.29 17.28
CA LEU A 128 23.14 -10.72 16.08
C LEU A 128 22.21 -11.71 15.37
N LEU A 129 22.72 -12.93 15.11
CA LEU A 129 21.98 -13.96 14.41
C LEU A 129 20.72 -14.37 15.18
N LEU A 130 20.83 -14.56 16.50
CA LEU A 130 19.68 -14.93 17.32
C LEU A 130 18.58 -13.86 17.23
N GLY A 131 18.94 -12.59 17.38
CA GLY A 131 17.94 -11.52 17.32
C GLY A 131 17.31 -11.34 15.94
N ILE A 132 18.11 -11.50 14.87
CA ILE A 132 17.59 -11.48 13.49
C ILE A 132 16.65 -12.67 13.24
N VAL A 133 17.04 -13.88 13.63
CA VAL A 133 16.26 -15.10 13.39
C VAL A 133 14.93 -15.05 14.12
N VAL A 134 14.92 -14.68 15.40
CA VAL A 134 13.67 -14.55 16.18
C VAL A 134 12.75 -13.50 15.55
N ALA A 135 13.30 -12.35 15.14
CA ALA A 135 12.53 -11.32 14.45
C ALA A 135 11.92 -11.83 13.13
N LEU A 136 12.70 -12.53 12.31
CA LEU A 136 12.22 -13.10 11.04
C LEU A 136 11.14 -14.15 11.24
N VAL A 137 11.31 -15.06 12.21
CA VAL A 137 10.32 -16.09 12.54
C VAL A 137 8.99 -15.44 12.95
N LEU A 138 9.01 -14.45 13.85
CA LEU A 138 7.79 -13.77 14.28
C LEU A 138 7.18 -12.90 13.17
N ASN A 139 7.99 -12.35 12.27
CA ASN A 139 7.47 -11.57 11.16
C ASN A 139 6.93 -12.42 10.01
N SER A 140 7.28 -13.70 9.94
CA SER A 140 6.71 -14.64 8.98
C SER A 140 5.20 -14.87 9.20
N TYR A 141 4.73 -14.77 10.44
CA TYR A 141 3.33 -14.92 10.81
C TYR A 141 2.56 -13.58 10.64
N MET A 142 2.27 -13.18 9.40
CA MET A 142 1.40 -12.03 9.12
C MET A 142 -0.01 -12.47 8.76
N PRO A 143 -1.06 -11.83 9.31
CA PRO A 143 -2.43 -12.14 8.96
C PRO A 143 -2.67 -11.84 7.47
N ASP A 144 -3.34 -12.77 6.78
CA ASP A 144 -3.71 -12.64 5.38
C ASP A 144 -4.76 -11.53 5.21
N MET A 145 -4.37 -10.40 4.60
CA MET A 145 -5.25 -9.26 4.39
C MET A 145 -6.17 -9.44 3.17
N LYS A 146 -6.10 -10.56 2.44
CA LYS A 146 -6.94 -10.82 1.25
C LYS A 146 -8.43 -10.79 1.57
N LYS A 147 -8.86 -11.23 2.76
CA LYS A 147 -10.27 -11.17 3.16
C LYS A 147 -10.75 -9.72 3.25
N GLU A 148 -9.96 -8.87 3.92
CA GLU A 148 -10.26 -7.45 4.06
C GLU A 148 -10.27 -6.76 2.71
N LEU A 149 -9.31 -7.05 1.82
CA LEU A 149 -9.29 -6.53 0.45
C LEU A 149 -10.52 -6.93 -0.36
N ARG A 150 -10.99 -8.18 -0.25
CA ARG A 150 -12.23 -8.62 -0.92
C ARG A 150 -13.46 -7.87 -0.42
N GLU A 151 -13.54 -7.62 0.89
CA GLU A 151 -14.62 -6.81 1.47
C GLU A 151 -14.56 -5.36 0.96
N LYS A 152 -13.36 -4.76 0.91
CA LYS A 152 -13.15 -3.41 0.33
C LYS A 152 -13.57 -3.33 -1.13
N LYS A 153 -13.20 -4.33 -1.96
CA LYS A 153 -13.65 -4.41 -3.37
C LYS A 153 -15.17 -4.36 -3.49
N LYS A 154 -15.86 -5.21 -2.71
CA LYS A 154 -17.34 -5.28 -2.71
C LYS A 154 -17.97 -3.97 -2.26
N ASN A 155 -17.42 -3.32 -1.24
CA ASN A 155 -17.95 -2.04 -0.75
C ASN A 155 -17.77 -0.93 -1.78
N ILE A 156 -16.58 -0.83 -2.40
CA ILE A 156 -16.29 0.14 -3.46
C ILE A 156 -17.24 -0.07 -4.65
N ASP A 157 -17.42 -1.32 -5.09
CA ASP A 157 -18.34 -1.62 -6.18
C ASP A 157 -19.78 -1.22 -5.83
N THR A 158 -20.25 -1.55 -4.62
CA THR A 158 -21.58 -1.15 -4.14
C THR A 158 -21.76 0.36 -4.13
N LEU A 159 -20.80 1.12 -3.58
CA LEU A 159 -20.86 2.58 -3.54
C LEU A 159 -20.87 3.19 -4.94
N MET A 160 -20.04 2.68 -5.85
CA MET A 160 -20.04 3.14 -7.24
C MET A 160 -21.37 2.84 -7.94
N LYS A 161 -21.97 1.66 -7.70
CA LYS A 161 -23.31 1.32 -8.21
C LYS A 161 -24.38 2.29 -7.72
N THR A 162 -24.38 2.56 -6.42
CA THR A 162 -25.34 3.51 -5.82
C THR A 162 -25.19 4.89 -6.45
N LEU A 163 -23.97 5.36 -6.67
CA LEU A 163 -23.71 6.65 -7.32
C LEU A 163 -24.13 6.68 -8.80
N PHE A 164 -23.95 5.59 -9.56
CA PHE A 164 -24.45 5.52 -10.94
C PHE A 164 -25.98 5.49 -11.01
N ASN A 165 -26.64 4.77 -10.10
CA ASN A 165 -28.10 4.81 -9.99
C ASN A 165 -28.59 6.21 -9.63
N TYR A 166 -27.91 6.88 -8.69
CA TYR A 166 -28.16 8.28 -8.36
C TYR A 166 -28.02 9.19 -9.60
N PHE A 167 -26.97 9.05 -10.42
CA PHE A 167 -26.86 9.82 -11.66
C PHE A 167 -28.05 9.58 -12.59
N GLY A 168 -28.48 8.32 -12.72
CA GLY A 168 -29.69 7.95 -13.45
C GLY A 168 -30.94 8.65 -12.90
N ASP A 169 -31.11 8.69 -11.58
CA ASP A 169 -32.24 9.35 -10.92
C ASP A 169 -32.22 10.87 -11.15
N VAL A 170 -31.08 11.53 -10.98
CA VAL A 170 -30.94 13.00 -11.16
C VAL A 170 -31.24 13.43 -12.59
N LEU A 171 -30.85 12.63 -13.59
CA LEU A 171 -31.18 12.90 -15.00
C LEU A 171 -32.70 12.96 -15.25
N ILE A 172 -33.50 12.26 -14.44
CA ILE A 172 -34.96 12.24 -14.57
C ILE A 172 -35.61 13.32 -13.68
N THR A 173 -35.18 13.39 -12.42
CA THR A 173 -35.83 14.25 -11.41
C THR A 173 -35.33 15.70 -11.43
N GLY A 174 -34.15 15.94 -12.02
CA GLY A 174 -33.46 17.24 -11.98
C GLY A 174 -33.03 17.67 -10.57
N SER A 175 -33.12 16.78 -9.57
CA SER A 175 -32.93 17.13 -8.16
C SER A 175 -31.70 16.42 -7.58
N VAL A 176 -30.77 17.21 -7.03
CA VAL A 176 -29.58 16.70 -6.34
C VAL A 176 -30.00 16.20 -4.95
N PHE A 177 -29.66 14.95 -4.62
CA PHE A 177 -29.94 14.36 -3.30
C PHE A 177 -28.88 14.79 -2.26
N VAL A 178 -29.31 15.01 -1.01
CA VAL A 178 -28.45 15.48 0.10
C VAL A 178 -27.35 14.47 0.46
N ASP A 179 -27.62 13.17 0.34
CA ASP A 179 -26.70 12.12 0.76
C ASP A 179 -25.59 11.80 -0.26
N GLU A 180 -25.63 12.39 -1.45
CA GLU A 180 -24.62 12.16 -2.50
C GLU A 180 -23.21 12.54 -2.03
N GLU A 181 -23.05 13.68 -1.35
CA GLU A 181 -21.74 14.12 -0.87
C GLU A 181 -21.16 13.14 0.16
N ILE A 182 -22.03 12.53 0.98
CA ILE A 182 -21.66 11.53 1.98
C ILE A 182 -21.15 10.28 1.26
N LEU A 183 -21.85 9.80 0.22
CA LEU A 183 -21.45 8.64 -0.57
C LEU A 183 -20.09 8.83 -1.25
N PHE A 184 -19.83 10.01 -1.83
CA PHE A 184 -18.50 10.29 -2.42
C PHE A 184 -17.39 10.36 -1.37
N LYS A 185 -17.66 10.94 -0.19
CA LYS A 185 -16.70 10.96 0.92
C LYS A 185 -16.40 9.54 1.42
N GLU A 186 -17.42 8.69 1.52
CA GLU A 186 -17.28 7.29 1.92
C GLU A 186 -16.50 6.49 0.88
N LEU A 187 -16.83 6.63 -0.41
CA LEU A 187 -16.12 5.97 -1.51
C LEU A 187 -14.63 6.37 -1.53
N LYS A 188 -14.32 7.66 -1.33
CA LYS A 188 -12.94 8.13 -1.21
C LYS A 188 -12.21 7.48 -0.04
N LYS A 189 -12.84 7.42 1.13
CA LYS A 189 -12.27 6.79 2.33
C LYS A 189 -12.01 5.30 2.12
N GLU A 190 -12.95 4.57 1.53
CA GLU A 190 -12.77 3.15 1.21
C GLU A 190 -11.63 2.93 0.21
N LEU A 191 -11.53 3.77 -0.84
CA LEU A 191 -10.44 3.72 -1.83
C LEU A 191 -9.07 3.99 -1.20
N ASP A 192 -8.95 5.04 -0.39
CA ASP A 192 -7.69 5.40 0.27
C ASP A 192 -7.26 4.30 1.25
N THR A 193 -8.19 3.75 2.03
CA THR A 193 -7.94 2.63 2.96
C THR A 193 -7.53 1.36 2.21
N ALA A 194 -8.25 0.99 1.16
CA ALA A 194 -7.98 -0.22 0.39
C ALA A 194 -6.63 -0.16 -0.33
N ARG A 195 -6.26 1.02 -0.84
CA ARG A 195 -4.93 1.27 -1.41
C ARG A 195 -3.83 1.00 -0.38
N ASP A 196 -3.97 1.53 0.82
CA ASP A 196 -2.95 1.37 1.87
C ASP A 196 -2.81 -0.10 2.30
N ILE A 197 -3.92 -0.84 2.36
CA ILE A 197 -3.92 -2.29 2.61
C ILE A 197 -3.25 -3.05 1.45
N ALA A 198 -3.61 -2.74 0.20
CA ALA A 198 -3.05 -3.39 -0.98
C ALA A 198 -1.52 -3.19 -1.07
N PHE A 199 -1.01 -2.01 -0.73
CA PHE A 199 0.44 -1.76 -0.65
C PHE A 199 1.12 -2.53 0.48
N LYS A 200 0.47 -2.67 1.65
CA LYS A 200 1.00 -3.50 2.74
C LYS A 200 1.07 -4.96 2.34
N GLU A 201 0.00 -5.49 1.75
CA GLU A 201 -0.04 -6.86 1.23
C GLU A 201 1.02 -7.05 0.13
N TYR A 202 1.24 -6.05 -0.72
CA TYR A 202 2.31 -6.05 -1.71
C TYR A 202 3.71 -6.21 -1.14
N ASN A 203 3.97 -5.60 0.01
CA ASN A 203 5.24 -5.75 0.69
C ASN A 203 5.31 -7.03 1.55
N ASN A 204 4.18 -7.67 1.83
CA ASN A 204 4.10 -8.94 2.56
C ASN A 204 4.19 -10.17 1.65
N ASP A 205 3.71 -10.04 0.42
CA ASP A 205 3.78 -11.08 -0.59
C ASP A 205 5.14 -11.04 -1.30
N ILE A 206 5.95 -12.08 -1.09
CA ILE A 206 7.25 -12.24 -1.73
C ILE A 206 7.08 -12.69 -3.19
N PHE A 207 5.91 -13.25 -3.56
CA PHE A 207 5.65 -13.90 -4.85
C PHE A 207 4.44 -13.26 -5.59
N SER A 208 4.68 -12.04 -6.10
CA SER A 208 4.00 -11.33 -7.21
C SER A 208 2.47 -11.13 -7.25
N SER A 209 1.63 -11.84 -6.49
CA SER A 209 0.16 -11.79 -6.63
C SER A 209 -0.45 -10.44 -6.21
N SER A 210 0.28 -9.71 -5.38
CA SER A 210 -0.13 -8.43 -4.83
C SER A 210 -0.07 -7.23 -5.77
N ARG A 211 0.59 -7.34 -6.94
CA ARG A 211 0.64 -6.24 -7.91
C ARG A 211 -0.72 -6.01 -8.55
N GLU A 212 -1.50 -7.06 -8.77
CA GLU A 212 -2.83 -6.96 -9.39
C GLU A 212 -3.83 -6.22 -8.52
N GLU A 213 -3.77 -6.41 -7.19
CA GLU A 213 -4.59 -5.70 -6.21
C GLU A 213 -4.30 -4.19 -6.24
N VAL A 214 -3.02 -3.81 -6.25
CA VAL A 214 -2.62 -2.39 -6.35
C VAL A 214 -3.14 -1.76 -7.65
N GLU A 215 -2.98 -2.45 -8.77
CA GLU A 215 -3.45 -1.99 -10.08
C GLU A 215 -4.99 -1.89 -10.13
N PHE A 216 -5.71 -2.81 -9.46
CA PHE A 216 -7.16 -2.77 -9.34
C PHE A 216 -7.63 -1.52 -8.59
N PHE A 217 -7.08 -1.24 -7.41
CA PHE A 217 -7.49 -0.05 -6.65
C PHE A 217 -7.06 1.26 -7.32
N GLN A 218 -5.95 1.25 -8.06
CA GLN A 218 -5.56 2.38 -8.88
C GLN A 218 -6.56 2.63 -10.03
N MET A 219 -7.03 1.57 -10.69
CA MET A 219 -8.10 1.63 -11.69
C MET A 219 -9.38 2.22 -11.09
N LYS A 220 -9.84 1.71 -9.94
CA LYS A 220 -11.02 2.24 -9.24
C LYS A 220 -10.87 3.70 -8.82
N ARG A 221 -9.68 4.12 -8.41
CA ARG A 221 -9.39 5.52 -8.06
C ARG A 221 -9.46 6.45 -9.27
N ASN A 222 -9.03 5.99 -10.44
CA ASN A 222 -9.18 6.75 -11.68
C ASN A 222 -10.67 6.86 -12.07
N GLN A 223 -11.42 5.77 -12.00
CA GLN A 223 -12.87 5.76 -12.19
C GLN A 223 -13.59 6.75 -11.25
N TYR A 224 -13.22 6.80 -9.97
CA TYR A 224 -13.76 7.76 -9.01
C TYR A 224 -13.54 9.23 -9.43
N LYS A 225 -12.38 9.57 -10.00
CA LYS A 225 -12.12 10.93 -10.50
C LYS A 225 -13.05 11.31 -11.65
N VAL A 226 -13.33 10.36 -12.53
CA VAL A 226 -14.30 10.56 -13.62
C VAL A 226 -15.70 10.76 -13.05
N MET A 227 -16.11 9.97 -12.05
CA MET A 227 -17.40 10.16 -11.37
C MET A 227 -17.53 11.52 -10.68
N LEU A 228 -16.45 12.07 -10.11
CA LEU A 228 -16.46 13.45 -9.60
C LEU A 228 -16.67 14.48 -10.70
N ARG A 229 -16.17 14.22 -11.91
CA ARG A 229 -16.36 15.08 -13.07
C ARG A 229 -17.80 15.00 -13.57
N MET A 230 -18.35 13.79 -13.66
CA MET A 230 -19.76 13.53 -13.96
C MET A 230 -20.70 14.28 -13.02
N ARG A 231 -20.41 14.25 -11.71
CA ARG A 231 -21.18 14.97 -10.67
C ARG A 231 -21.36 16.46 -11.00
N ASN A 232 -20.33 17.11 -11.56
CA ASN A 232 -20.35 18.55 -11.81
C ASN A 232 -21.36 18.97 -12.88
N HIS A 233 -21.78 18.04 -13.76
CA HIS A 233 -22.77 18.34 -14.79
C HIS A 233 -24.16 18.61 -14.23
N PHE A 234 -24.48 18.07 -13.05
CA PHE A 234 -25.81 18.20 -12.43
C PHE A 234 -26.05 19.55 -11.75
N TYR A 235 -25.00 20.28 -11.36
CA TYR A 235 -25.15 21.62 -10.75
C TYR A 235 -25.53 22.72 -11.74
N ARG A 236 -25.53 22.43 -13.04
CA ARG A 236 -25.83 23.38 -14.12
C ARG A 236 -27.08 22.99 -14.90
N PHE A 237 -27.84 22.01 -14.41
CA PHE A 237 -28.86 21.34 -15.18
C PHE A 237 -30.17 22.15 -15.21
N TYR A 238 -30.60 22.51 -16.42
CA TYR A 238 -31.97 22.95 -16.69
C TYR A 238 -32.55 22.03 -17.77
N ILE A 239 -33.73 21.49 -17.48
CA ILE A 239 -34.70 20.81 -18.37
C ILE A 239 -34.58 19.28 -18.52
N SER A 240 -35.66 18.62 -18.11
CA SER A 240 -36.03 17.24 -18.47
C SER A 240 -36.41 17.17 -19.95
N SER A 241 -35.77 16.29 -20.70
CA SER A 241 -36.08 16.00 -22.10
C SER A 241 -36.11 14.50 -22.31
N GLU A 242 -36.75 14.02 -23.37
CA GLU A 242 -36.73 12.61 -23.77
C GLU A 242 -35.30 12.02 -23.84
N HIS A 243 -34.30 12.86 -24.12
CA HIS A 243 -32.89 12.47 -24.17
C HIS A 243 -32.27 12.12 -22.81
N THR A 244 -32.80 12.66 -21.70
CA THR A 244 -32.29 12.34 -20.37
C THR A 244 -32.67 10.93 -19.94
N HIS A 245 -33.82 10.43 -20.42
CA HIS A 245 -34.24 9.04 -20.18
C HIS A 245 -33.27 8.03 -20.79
N ILE A 246 -32.81 8.26 -22.02
CA ILE A 246 -31.85 7.38 -22.70
C ILE A 246 -30.55 7.27 -21.90
N ILE A 247 -30.00 8.41 -21.45
CA ILE A 247 -28.77 8.45 -20.66
C ILE A 247 -28.97 7.88 -19.26
N SER A 248 -30.15 8.09 -18.66
CA SER A 248 -30.52 7.53 -17.35
C SER A 248 -30.55 6.01 -17.37
N GLU A 249 -31.23 5.41 -18.36
CA GLU A 249 -31.27 3.96 -18.55
C GLU A 249 -29.86 3.39 -18.78
N PHE A 250 -29.06 4.09 -19.59
CA PHE A 250 -27.67 3.68 -19.82
C PHE A 250 -26.83 3.74 -18.53
N ALA A 251 -26.97 4.79 -17.72
CA ALA A 251 -26.27 4.90 -16.43
C ALA A 251 -26.63 3.74 -15.48
N ARG A 252 -27.90 3.28 -15.48
CA ARG A 252 -28.31 2.09 -14.71
C ARG A 252 -27.69 0.80 -15.25
N LYS A 253 -27.63 0.62 -16.57
CA LYS A 253 -26.93 -0.52 -17.18
C LYS A 253 -25.44 -0.52 -16.83
N VAL A 254 -24.80 0.64 -16.82
CA VAL A 254 -23.40 0.78 -16.38
C VAL A 254 -23.28 0.34 -14.92
N SER A 255 -24.20 0.81 -14.04
CA SER A 255 -24.27 0.38 -12.63
C SER A 255 -24.27 -1.15 -12.49
N ASP A 256 -25.17 -1.84 -13.21
CA ASP A 256 -25.29 -3.30 -13.13
C ASP A 256 -23.99 -4.02 -13.50
N SER A 257 -23.23 -3.47 -14.45
CA SER A 257 -21.94 -4.02 -14.90
C SER A 257 -20.77 -3.84 -13.93
N ILE A 258 -20.87 -2.94 -12.95
CA ILE A 258 -19.79 -2.70 -11.99
C ILE A 258 -19.55 -3.97 -11.17
N GLY A 259 -18.29 -4.44 -11.13
CA GLY A 259 -17.93 -5.69 -10.46
C GLY A 259 -18.39 -6.98 -11.17
N VAL A 260 -19.02 -6.89 -12.35
CA VAL A 260 -19.50 -8.05 -13.12
C VAL A 260 -18.90 -8.05 -14.53
N ASP A 261 -17.79 -8.76 -14.71
CA ASP A 261 -17.03 -8.74 -15.97
C ASP A 261 -17.81 -9.22 -17.19
N LYS A 262 -18.76 -10.13 -17.01
CA LYS A 262 -19.60 -10.62 -18.11
C LYS A 262 -20.46 -9.50 -18.72
N LEU A 263 -21.03 -8.62 -17.88
CA LEU A 263 -21.91 -7.52 -18.31
C LEU A 263 -21.13 -6.35 -18.92
N TYR A 264 -19.81 -6.29 -18.71
CA TYR A 264 -19.00 -5.17 -19.20
C TYR A 264 -18.98 -5.06 -20.73
N GLN A 265 -18.95 -6.19 -21.45
CA GLN A 265 -18.99 -6.19 -22.92
C GLN A 265 -20.35 -5.71 -23.44
N GLU A 266 -21.43 -6.10 -22.77
CA GLU A 266 -22.79 -5.67 -23.12
C GLU A 266 -22.95 -4.15 -22.99
N VAL A 267 -22.34 -3.55 -21.95
CA VAL A 267 -22.35 -2.10 -21.75
C VAL A 267 -21.55 -1.32 -22.80
N LEU A 268 -20.46 -1.89 -23.33
CA LEU A 268 -19.70 -1.25 -24.42
C LEU A 268 -20.51 -1.21 -25.73
N ILE A 269 -21.24 -2.28 -26.05
CA ILE A 269 -22.14 -2.31 -27.21
C ILE A 269 -23.27 -1.28 -27.03
N GLU A 270 -23.83 -1.20 -25.83
CA GLU A 270 -24.88 -0.23 -25.51
C GLU A 270 -24.38 1.22 -25.60
N LEU A 271 -23.12 1.51 -25.22
CA LEU A 271 -22.49 2.82 -25.39
C LEU A 271 -22.51 3.27 -26.86
N GLU A 272 -22.09 2.39 -27.77
CA GLU A 272 -22.09 2.66 -29.21
C GLU A 272 -23.51 2.90 -29.74
N ARG A 273 -24.50 2.11 -29.27
CA ARG A 273 -25.91 2.31 -29.60
C ARG A 273 -26.42 3.67 -29.15
N VAL A 274 -26.13 4.06 -27.91
CA VAL A 274 -26.54 5.36 -27.35
C VAL A 274 -25.90 6.52 -28.13
N ARG A 275 -24.61 6.41 -28.50
CA ARG A 275 -23.95 7.39 -29.37
C ARG A 275 -24.63 7.51 -30.73
N GLY A 276 -24.89 6.39 -31.40
CA GLY A 276 -25.56 6.38 -32.70
C GLY A 276 -26.94 7.03 -32.65
N VAL A 277 -27.68 6.83 -31.56
CA VAL A 277 -28.95 7.53 -31.33
C VAL A 277 -28.75 9.05 -31.28
N PHE A 278 -27.78 9.55 -30.51
CA PHE A 278 -27.47 11.00 -30.43
C PHE A 278 -27.00 11.58 -31.77
N GLU A 279 -26.16 10.86 -32.53
CA GLU A 279 -25.66 11.29 -33.84
C GLU A 279 -26.77 11.38 -34.90
N SER A 280 -27.79 10.53 -34.80
CA SER A 280 -28.92 10.52 -35.73
C SER A 280 -30.01 11.57 -35.43
N MET A 281 -29.91 12.29 -34.30
CA MET A 281 -30.91 13.28 -33.92
C MET A 281 -30.88 14.51 -34.84
N PRO A 282 -32.04 15.16 -35.09
CA PRO A 282 -32.06 16.44 -35.80
C PRO A 282 -31.27 17.49 -35.02
N LEU A 283 -30.69 18.47 -35.70
CA LEU A 283 -29.98 19.57 -35.05
C LEU A 283 -30.86 20.31 -34.02
N PRO A 284 -30.29 20.79 -32.90
CA PRO A 284 -31.04 21.51 -31.89
C PRO A 284 -31.65 22.78 -32.47
N LYS A 285 -32.94 23.00 -32.22
CA LYS A 285 -33.70 24.15 -32.74
C LYS A 285 -33.56 25.38 -31.85
N THR A 286 -33.19 25.19 -30.59
CA THR A 286 -33.03 26.27 -29.61
C THR A 286 -31.67 26.20 -28.92
N ARG A 287 -31.20 27.34 -28.41
CA ARG A 287 -29.97 27.40 -27.60
C ARG A 287 -30.06 26.52 -26.36
N VAL A 288 -31.23 26.49 -25.72
CA VAL A 288 -31.48 25.66 -24.54
C VAL A 288 -31.34 24.17 -24.89
N GLU A 289 -31.94 23.74 -25.99
CA GLU A 289 -31.81 22.36 -26.49
C GLU A 289 -30.35 22.01 -26.83
N PHE A 290 -29.61 22.95 -27.43
CA PHE A 290 -28.17 22.79 -27.69
C PHE A 290 -27.37 22.62 -26.39
N GLU A 291 -27.58 23.49 -25.40
CA GLU A 291 -26.88 23.45 -24.11
C GLU A 291 -27.18 22.15 -23.35
N SER A 292 -28.46 21.73 -23.29
CA SER A 292 -28.85 20.46 -22.66
C SER A 292 -28.22 19.25 -23.35
N ARG A 293 -28.23 19.20 -24.70
CA ARG A 293 -27.62 18.09 -25.45
C ARG A 293 -26.11 18.07 -25.32
N ALA A 294 -25.45 19.22 -25.33
CA ALA A 294 -24.01 19.33 -25.11
C ALA A 294 -23.63 18.77 -23.73
N MET A 295 -24.40 19.10 -22.69
CA MET A 295 -24.18 18.57 -21.34
C MET A 295 -24.38 17.05 -21.26
N LEU A 296 -25.45 16.51 -21.87
CA LEU A 296 -25.68 15.06 -21.93
C LEU A 296 -24.57 14.34 -22.68
N PHE A 297 -24.06 14.93 -23.77
CA PHE A 297 -22.94 14.38 -24.53
C PHE A 297 -21.63 14.41 -23.72
N GLN A 298 -21.36 15.48 -22.97
CA GLN A 298 -20.22 15.52 -22.05
C GLN A 298 -20.33 14.46 -20.95
N PHE A 299 -21.52 14.27 -20.37
CA PHE A 299 -21.75 13.21 -19.39
C PHE A 299 -21.55 11.81 -20.01
N LEU A 300 -22.00 11.59 -21.25
CA LEU A 300 -21.77 10.35 -21.99
C LEU A 300 -20.28 10.09 -22.25
N ASN A 301 -19.52 11.11 -22.63
CA ASN A 301 -18.06 11.02 -22.80
C ASN A 301 -17.36 10.66 -21.47
N ASP A 302 -17.84 11.19 -20.35
CA ASP A 302 -17.33 10.79 -19.04
C ASP A 302 -17.63 9.31 -18.77
N ILE A 303 -18.81 8.79 -19.13
CA ILE A 303 -19.13 7.36 -18.98
C ILE A 303 -18.21 6.51 -19.84
N GLU A 304 -17.97 6.92 -21.08
CA GLU A 304 -17.02 6.28 -21.98
C GLU A 304 -15.63 6.19 -21.32
N GLU A 305 -15.07 7.29 -20.83
CA GLU A 305 -13.77 7.29 -20.13
C GLU A 305 -13.78 6.37 -18.90
N PHE A 306 -14.86 6.36 -18.11
CA PHE A 306 -15.01 5.45 -16.97
C PHE A 306 -14.91 3.98 -17.39
N LEU A 307 -15.52 3.61 -18.52
CA LEU A 307 -15.48 2.26 -19.08
C LEU A 307 -14.10 1.95 -19.68
N GLU A 308 -13.49 2.89 -20.39
CA GLU A 308 -12.16 2.73 -20.99
C GLU A 308 -11.07 2.48 -19.95
N ILE A 309 -11.14 3.14 -18.79
CA ILE A 309 -10.24 2.88 -17.66
C ILE A 309 -10.26 1.39 -17.25
N LYS A 310 -11.44 0.76 -17.25
CA LYS A 310 -11.55 -0.69 -16.99
C LYS A 310 -10.99 -1.51 -18.15
N ARG A 311 -11.22 -1.10 -19.41
CA ARG A 311 -10.68 -1.77 -20.60
C ARG A 311 -9.16 -1.86 -20.56
N ASP A 312 -8.51 -0.75 -20.23
CA ASP A 312 -7.05 -0.64 -20.19
C ASP A 312 -6.45 -1.45 -19.05
N TYR A 313 -7.10 -1.43 -17.89
CA TYR A 313 -6.75 -2.33 -16.79
C TYR A 313 -6.83 -3.80 -17.20
N MET A 314 -7.91 -4.23 -17.84
CA MET A 314 -8.09 -5.62 -18.29
C MET A 314 -7.02 -6.04 -19.30
N LYS A 315 -6.64 -5.16 -20.23
CA LYS A 315 -5.52 -5.39 -21.16
C LYS A 315 -4.19 -5.55 -20.42
N LYS A 316 -3.92 -4.70 -19.43
CA LYS A 316 -2.68 -4.71 -18.64
C LYS A 316 -2.55 -5.96 -17.75
N VAL A 317 -3.66 -6.49 -17.25
CA VAL A 317 -3.69 -7.71 -16.43
C VAL A 317 -3.63 -8.97 -17.30
N ARG A 318 -4.36 -9.04 -18.41
CA ARG A 318 -4.38 -10.21 -19.32
C ARG A 318 -3.17 -10.31 -20.25
N GLY A 319 -2.43 -9.22 -20.45
CA GLY A 319 -1.21 -9.18 -21.27
C GLY A 319 0.07 -9.58 -20.52
N LYS A 320 -0.04 -10.11 -19.30
CA LYS A 320 1.05 -10.71 -18.51
C LYS A 320 0.86 -12.22 -18.44
#